data_AF-A0A7S7Q7C6-F1
#
_entry.id   AF-A0A7S7Q7C6-F1
#
_cell.length_a   1.000
_cell.length_b   1.000
_cell.length_c   1.000
_cell.angle_alpha   90.00
_cell.angle_beta   90.00
_cell.angle_gamma   90.00
#
_symmetry.space_group_name_H-M   'P 1'
#
loop_
_entity.id
_entity.type
_entity.pdbx_description
1 polymer ?
#
loop_
_entity_poly.entity_id
_entity_poly.type
_entity_poly.pdbx_seq_one_letter_code
_entity_poly.pdbx_strand_id
1 'polypeptide(L)'
;MFPRFERIGQDGERYVAHRFNDGRYRMANPALGRRKHHSANQLSVELTEIVGYLELGYLLRMRGETTKQVNLIAASEIRIIRDE
;
A
#
# COMPACT_ATOMS: atom_id res chain seq x y z
N MET A 1 0.03 -19.08 3.75
CA MET A 1 0.72 -18.20 2.79
C MET A 1 0.25 -16.77 3.02
N PHE A 2 1.13 -15.76 2.95
CA PHE A 2 0.71 -14.36 3.01
C PHE A 2 0.87 -13.70 1.63
N PRO A 3 -0.13 -12.93 1.16
CA PRO A 3 -0.03 -12.24 -0.12
C PRO A 3 1.10 -11.21 -0.09
N ARG A 4 1.80 -11.06 -1.22
CA ARG A 4 2.78 -10.00 -1.43
C ARG A 4 2.20 -8.96 -2.38
N PHE A 5 2.50 -7.69 -2.12
CA PHE A 5 1.99 -6.56 -2.90
C PHE A 5 3.17 -5.84 -3.53
N GLU A 6 3.12 -5.68 -4.84
CA GLU A 6 4.19 -5.09 -5.63
C GLU A 6 3.65 -4.09 -6.65
N ARG A 7 4.36 -2.99 -6.85
CA ARG A 7 4.25 -2.16 -8.05
C ARG A 7 5.65 -1.94 -8.62
N ILE A 8 5.80 -2.08 -9.93
CA ILE A 8 7.01 -1.67 -10.65
C ILE A 8 6.75 -0.31 -11.31
N GLY A 9 7.55 0.69 -10.95
CA GLY A 9 7.55 2.01 -11.58
C GLY A 9 8.09 1.96 -13.01
N GLN A 10 7.83 3.01 -13.80
CA GLN A 10 8.33 3.11 -15.18
C GLN A 10 9.88 3.17 -15.24
N ASP A 11 10.48 3.68 -14.18
CA ASP A 11 11.93 3.71 -13.92
C ASP A 11 12.49 2.36 -13.46
N GLY A 12 11.65 1.33 -13.33
CA GLY A 12 12.02 0.02 -12.79
C GLY A 12 12.04 -0.02 -11.25
N GLU A 13 11.71 1.07 -10.55
CA GLU A 13 11.68 1.08 -9.09
C GLU A 13 10.59 0.14 -8.59
N ARG A 14 10.98 -0.81 -7.74
CA ARG A 14 10.05 -1.73 -7.09
C ARG A 14 9.53 -1.13 -5.81
N TYR A 15 8.20 -1.04 -5.70
CA TYR A 15 7.51 -0.64 -4.49
C TYR A 15 6.87 -1.88 -3.86
N VAL A 16 7.09 -2.04 -2.55
CA VAL A 16 6.51 -3.14 -1.75
C VAL A 16 5.68 -2.58 -0.59
N ALA A 17 4.72 -3.35 -0.08
CA ALA A 17 3.91 -2.95 1.08
C ALA A 17 4.81 -2.48 2.24
N HIS A 18 4.60 -1.24 2.71
CA HIS A 18 5.44 -0.69 3.77
C HIS A 18 4.93 -1.13 5.14
N ARG A 19 5.68 -2.04 5.77
CA ARG A 19 5.48 -2.43 7.17
C ARG A 19 6.08 -1.36 8.09
N PHE A 20 5.24 -0.77 8.94
CA PHE A 20 5.65 0.24 9.92
C PHE A 20 6.25 -0.41 11.17
N ASN A 21 6.84 0.39 12.06
CA ASN A 21 7.49 -0.08 13.29
C ASN A 21 6.55 -0.81 14.26
N ASP A 22 5.24 -0.58 14.16
CA ASP A 22 4.21 -1.30 14.91
C ASP A 22 3.85 -2.66 14.27
N GLY A 23 4.52 -3.02 13.17
CA GLY A 23 4.30 -4.26 12.45
C GLY A 23 3.12 -4.23 11.49
N ARG A 24 2.38 -3.11 11.41
CA ARG A 24 1.13 -2.96 10.64
C ARG A 24 1.35 -2.18 9.34
N TYR A 25 0.31 -2.14 8.52
CA TYR A 25 0.27 -1.43 7.24
C TYR A 25 -0.70 -0.26 7.30
N ARG A 26 -0.59 0.66 6.33
CA ARG A 26 -1.43 1.85 6.25
C ARG A 26 -2.17 1.92 4.93
N MET A 27 -3.49 1.96 5.03
CA MET A 27 -4.38 2.24 3.90
C MET A 27 -4.90 3.68 3.99
N ALA A 28 -5.27 4.27 2.85
CA ALA A 28 -5.93 5.57 2.82
C ALA A 28 -7.14 5.53 1.87
N ASN A 29 -8.27 6.08 2.33
CA ASN A 29 -9.45 6.20 1.50
C ASN A 29 -9.33 7.41 0.54
N PRO A 30 -9.34 7.22 -0.79
CA PRO A 30 -9.25 8.33 -1.74
C PRO A 30 -10.43 9.30 -1.67
N ALA A 31 -11.60 8.85 -1.25
CA ALA A 31 -12.81 9.68 -1.15
C ALA A 31 -12.67 10.78 -0.07
N LEU A 32 -11.74 10.64 0.87
CA LEU A 32 -11.40 11.70 1.84
C LEU A 32 -10.51 12.81 1.23
N GLY A 33 -10.11 12.65 -0.04
CA GLY A 33 -10.17 13.63 -1.13
C GLY A 33 -9.26 14.87 -1.09
N ARG A 34 -9.06 15.52 0.06
CA ARG A 34 -8.32 16.81 0.13
C ARG A 34 -7.31 16.90 1.27
N ARG A 35 -7.27 15.92 2.16
CA ARG A 35 -6.26 15.79 3.22
C ARG A 35 -5.38 14.56 2.98
N LYS A 36 -4.84 14.43 1.76
CA LYS A 36 -4.05 13.27 1.25
C LYS A 36 -2.85 12.87 2.13
N HIS A 37 -2.46 13.69 3.11
CA HIS A 37 -1.20 13.56 3.86
C HIS A 37 -1.37 13.53 5.38
N HIS A 38 -2.57 13.74 5.94
CA HIS A 38 -2.72 13.66 7.40
C HIS A 38 -2.68 12.20 7.84
N SER A 39 -1.74 11.89 8.73
CA SER A 39 -1.67 10.63 9.49
C SER A 39 -3.04 10.21 10.06
N ALA A 40 -3.87 11.18 10.43
CA ALA A 40 -5.22 10.99 10.97
C ALA A 40 -6.21 10.24 10.04
N ASN A 41 -5.98 10.26 8.72
CA ASN A 41 -6.87 9.58 7.76
C ASN A 41 -6.33 8.21 7.31
N GLN A 42 -5.25 7.75 7.93
CA GLN A 42 -4.67 6.45 7.62
C GLN A 42 -5.33 5.39 8.48
N LEU A 43 -5.70 4.29 7.83
CA LEU A 43 -6.21 3.12 8.52
C LEU A 43 -5.04 2.18 8.81
N SER A 44 -4.89 1.83 10.09
CA SER A 44 -4.00 0.76 10.54
C SER A 44 -4.61 -0.59 10.20
N VAL A 45 -3.91 -1.42 9.44
CA VAL A 45 -4.43 -2.74 9.05
C VAL A 45 -3.35 -3.82 9.16
N GLU A 46 -3.80 -5.06 9.36
CA GLU A 46 -3.00 -6.26 9.20
C GLU A 46 -2.77 -6.58 7.72
N LEU A 47 -1.74 -7.38 7.44
CA LEU A 47 -1.40 -7.81 6.07
C LEU A 47 -2.57 -8.50 5.36
N THR A 48 -3.33 -9.31 6.10
CA THR A 48 -4.47 -10.09 5.59
C THR A 48 -5.67 -9.22 5.21
N GLU A 49 -5.78 -8.02 5.78
CA GLU A 49 -6.90 -7.10 5.53
C GLU A 49 -6.68 -6.24 4.27
N ILE A 50 -5.43 -6.11 3.81
CA ILE A 50 -5.06 -5.22 2.70
C ILE A 50 -5.88 -5.52 1.44
N VAL A 51 -6.06 -6.79 1.08
CA VAL A 51 -6.78 -7.19 -0.14
C VAL A 51 -8.20 -6.64 -0.14
N GLY A 52 -8.94 -6.81 0.97
CA GLY A 52 -10.31 -6.31 1.06
C GLY A 52 -10.39 -4.78 0.93
N TYR A 53 -9.45 -4.04 1.51
CA TYR A 53 -9.42 -2.59 1.33
C TYR A 53 -9.04 -2.15 -0.09
N LEU A 54 -8.13 -2.87 -0.75
CA LEU A 54 -7.79 -2.60 -2.15
C LEU A 54 -9.01 -2.82 -3.07
N GLU A 55 -9.81 -3.85 -2.82
CA GLU A 55 -11.07 -4.11 -3.54
C GLU A 55 -12.10 -2.99 -3.34
N LEU A 56 -12.11 -2.37 -2.15
CA LEU A 56 -12.91 -1.17 -1.86
C LEU A 56 -12.31 0.12 -2.46
N GLY A 57 -11.22 0.05 -3.21
CA GLY A 57 -10.57 1.19 -3.87
C GLY A 57 -9.67 2.02 -2.97
N TYR A 58 -9.28 1.50 -1.79
CA TYR A 58 -8.32 2.19 -0.93
C TYR A 58 -6.91 2.15 -1.54
N LEU A 59 -6.08 3.11 -1.15
CA LEU A 59 -4.69 3.19 -1.55
C LEU A 59 -3.81 2.60 -0.45
N LEU A 60 -2.78 1.85 -0.83
CA LEU A 60 -1.83 1.26 0.11
C LEU A 60 -0.55 2.11 0.19
N ARG A 61 -0.01 2.30 1.40
CA ARG A 61 1.34 2.84 1.55
C ARG A 61 2.38 1.78 1.21
N MET A 62 3.17 2.08 0.20
CA MET A 62 4.23 1.21 -0.29
C MET A 62 5.57 1.96 -0.30
N ARG A 63 6.66 1.23 -0.05
CA ARG A 63 8.02 1.78 0.00
C ARG A 63 8.81 1.31 -1.20
N GLY A 64 9.46 2.25 -1.88
CA GLY A 64 10.43 1.96 -2.93
C GLY A 64 11.65 1.25 -2.36
N GLU A 65 12.10 0.17 -3.00
CA GLU A 65 13.25 -0.61 -2.56
C GLU A 65 14.56 0.17 -2.74
N THR A 66 14.72 0.96 -3.80
CA THR A 66 15.94 1.74 -4.06
C THR A 66 15.86 3.11 -3.42
N THR A 67 14.83 3.88 -3.77
CA THR A 67 14.64 5.28 -3.36
C THR A 67 14.25 5.42 -1.89
N LYS A 68 13.75 4.34 -1.28
CA LYS A 68 13.18 4.31 0.08
C LYS A 68 11.97 5.23 0.29
N GLN A 69 11.48 5.88 -0.76
CA GLN A 69 10.31 6.76 -0.69
C GLN A 69 9.06 5.96 -0.37
N VAL A 70 8.18 6.54 0.46
CA VAL A 70 6.91 5.93 0.85
C VAL A 70 5.78 6.68 0.17
N ASN A 71 5.10 6.02 -0.75
CA ASN A 71 4.03 6.58 -1.56
C ASN A 71 2.70 5.87 -1.30
N LEU A 72 1.59 6.57 -1.52
CA LEU A 72 0.26 5.98 -1.60
C LEU A 72 0.04 5.50 -3.04
N ILE A 73 -0.22 4.20 -3.19
CA ILE A 73 -0.35 3.55 -4.49
C ILE A 73 -1.78 3.01 -4.63
N ALA A 74 -2.40 3.28 -5.78
CA ALA A 74 -3.74 2.83 -6.08
C ALA A 74 -3.79 1.33 -6.34
N ALA A 75 -4.90 0.68 -5.99
CA ALA A 75 -5.10 -0.75 -6.22
C ALA A 75 -4.87 -1.16 -7.68
N SER A 76 -5.25 -0.31 -8.63
CA SER A 76 -5.05 -0.53 -10.08
C SER A 76 -3.58 -0.62 -10.51
N GLU A 77 -2.65 -0.11 -9.69
CA GLU A 77 -1.21 -0.17 -9.96
C GLU A 77 -0.51 -1.33 -9.22
N ILE A 78 -1.22 -2.05 -8.35
CA ILE A 78 -0.64 -3.06 -7.47
C ILE A 78 -0.89 -4.46 -8.03
N ARG A 79 0.18 -5.23 -8.16
CA ARG A 79 0.16 -6.67 -8.41
C ARG A 79 0.10 -7.40 -7.08
N ILE A 80 -0.90 -8.28 -6.93
CA ILE A 80 -1.06 -9.15 -5.77
C ILE A 80 -0.47 -10.51 -6.15
N ILE A 81 0.67 -10.84 -5.55
CA ILE A 81 1.35 -12.12 -5.75
C ILE A 81 0.86 -13.07 -4.65
N ARG A 82 0.16 -14.13 -5.05
CA ARG A 82 -0.24 -15.24 -4.20
C ARG A 82 0.70 -16.39 -4.57
N ASP A 83 1.67 -16.66 -3.72
CA ASP A 83 2.48 -17.86 -3.89
C ASP A 83 1.55 -19.07 -3.60
N GLU A 84 1.48 -20.05 -4.50
CA GLU A 84 0.69 -21.31 -4.36
C GLU A 84 1.40 -22.35 -3.48
#